data_AF-A0A0W8C444-F1
#
_entry.id   AF-A0A0W8C444-F1
#
_cell.length_a   1.000
_cell.length_b   1.000
_cell.length_c   1.000
_cell.angle_alpha   90.00
_cell.angle_beta   90.00
_cell.angle_gamma   90.00
#
_symmetry.space_group_name_H-M   'P 1'
#
loop_
_entity.id
_entity.type
_entity.pdbx_description
1 polymer ?
#
loop_
_entity_poly.entity_id
_entity_poly.type
_entity_poly.pdbx_seq_one_letter_code
_entity_poly.pdbx_strand_id
1 'polypeptide(L)'
;MPVSLFSLLAKRYNEATLSEMIEAAKKVSSTESIATKLQSQQNKLWLSKKKSPNDVFKLLKLNDPDLTVLTDPKLSAWTSYLNEFNRVNPGKETTLLATLTTHYTDLGVAQLLQQGKQLAQTKKISKELQTAQFARWFYDGKTQDDVFNLLLLKQNTWRTDPDKIILQEYNKFYKEMMTTH
;
A
#
# COMPACT_ATOMS: atom_id res chain seq x y z
N MET A 1 29.54 11.23 14.93
CA MET A 1 28.57 10.15 15.22
C MET A 1 29.30 8.82 15.19
N PRO A 2 29.08 7.89 16.16
CA PRO A 2 29.71 6.58 16.13
C PRO A 2 29.33 5.84 14.84
N VAL A 3 30.29 5.14 14.25
CA VAL A 3 30.11 4.37 13.02
C VAL A 3 29.31 3.11 13.34
N SER A 4 28.10 2.99 12.80
CA SER A 4 27.29 1.78 12.87
C SER A 4 27.36 0.99 11.56
N LEU A 5 27.11 -0.32 11.61
CA LEU A 5 27.02 -1.16 10.41
C LEU A 5 26.05 -0.56 9.38
N PHE A 6 24.87 -0.10 9.83
CA PHE A 6 23.92 0.56 8.96
C PHE A 6 24.50 1.82 8.30
N SER A 7 25.20 2.68 9.05
CA SER A 7 25.80 3.90 8.49
C SER A 7 26.89 3.60 7.45
N LEU A 8 27.57 2.45 7.55
CA LEU A 8 28.53 2.00 6.54
C LEU A 8 27.84 1.51 5.27
N LEU A 9 26.76 0.74 5.41
CA LEU A 9 25.97 0.25 4.28
C LEU A 9 25.25 1.40 3.55
N ALA A 10 24.68 2.35 4.28
CA ALA A 10 24.00 3.52 3.74
C ALA A 10 24.93 4.48 2.97
N LYS A 11 26.25 4.39 3.16
CA LYS A 11 27.24 5.10 2.34
C LYS A 11 27.53 4.41 1.00
N ARG A 12 27.21 3.12 0.87
CA ARG A 12 27.52 2.30 -0.31
C ARG A 12 26.31 2.05 -1.19
N TYR A 13 25.14 1.96 -0.59
CA TYR A 13 23.89 1.63 -1.29
C TYR A 13 22.89 2.78 -1.14
N ASN A 14 22.15 3.08 -2.22
CA ASN A 14 21.01 3.96 -2.12
C ASN A 14 19.93 3.34 -1.20
N GLU A 15 19.02 4.17 -0.69
CA GLU A 15 18.09 3.74 0.35
C GLU A 15 17.13 2.64 -0.12
N ALA A 16 16.67 2.67 -1.39
CA ALA A 16 15.79 1.65 -1.95
C ALA A 16 16.50 0.29 -2.08
N THR A 17 17.70 0.26 -2.65
CA THR A 17 18.52 -0.95 -2.78
C THR A 17 18.88 -1.52 -1.41
N LEU A 18 19.23 -0.66 -0.44
CA LEU A 18 19.54 -1.12 0.91
C LEU A 18 18.32 -1.74 1.60
N SER A 19 17.12 -1.15 1.46
CA SER A 19 15.88 -1.75 1.99
C SER A 19 15.59 -3.11 1.39
N GLU A 20 15.76 -3.26 0.08
CA GLU A 20 15.56 -4.53 -0.62
C GLU A 20 16.54 -5.60 -0.12
N MET A 21 17.83 -5.27 0.03
CA MET A 21 18.84 -6.18 0.59
C MET A 21 18.49 -6.60 2.02
N ILE A 22 18.02 -5.66 2.84
CA ILE A 22 17.60 -5.95 4.23
C ILE A 22 16.38 -6.88 4.25
N GLU A 23 15.37 -6.62 3.41
CA GLU A 23 14.17 -7.47 3.32
C GLU A 23 14.49 -8.86 2.78
N ALA A 24 15.43 -8.99 1.84
CA ALA A 24 15.92 -10.28 1.39
C ALA A 24 16.66 -11.02 2.52
N ALA A 25 17.53 -10.33 3.25
CA ALA A 25 18.29 -10.91 4.36
C ALA A 25 17.39 -11.35 5.52
N LYS A 26 16.26 -10.67 5.78
CA LYS A 26 15.28 -11.10 6.78
C LYS A 26 14.65 -12.45 6.49
N LYS A 27 14.62 -12.90 5.23
CA LYS A 27 14.05 -14.20 4.84
C LYS A 27 15.01 -15.37 5.08
N VAL A 28 16.25 -15.10 5.50
CA VAL A 28 17.28 -16.12 5.73
C VAL A 28 17.60 -16.19 7.22
N SER A 29 17.38 -17.36 7.84
CA SER A 29 17.48 -17.53 9.30
C SER A 29 18.83 -17.12 9.89
N SER A 30 19.93 -17.30 9.15
CA SER A 30 21.27 -16.92 9.63
C SER A 30 21.53 -15.41 9.64
N THR A 31 20.77 -14.61 8.88
CA THR A 31 20.91 -13.15 8.76
C THR A 31 19.69 -12.37 9.27
N GLU A 32 18.61 -13.06 9.64
CA GLU A 32 17.35 -12.46 10.10
C GLU A 32 17.54 -11.47 11.27
N SER A 33 18.28 -11.88 12.31
CA SER A 33 18.49 -11.06 13.51
C SER A 33 19.24 -9.76 13.19
N ILE A 34 20.29 -9.82 12.36
CA ILE A 34 21.04 -8.62 11.98
C ILE A 34 20.25 -7.75 11.02
N ALA A 35 19.53 -8.34 10.06
CA ALA A 35 18.70 -7.60 9.11
C ALA A 35 17.55 -6.86 9.81
N THR A 36 16.92 -7.49 10.81
CA THR A 36 15.89 -6.84 11.64
C THR A 36 16.44 -5.62 12.40
N LYS A 37 17.65 -5.72 12.95
CA LYS A 37 18.33 -4.58 13.59
C LYS A 37 18.65 -3.47 12.60
N LEU A 38 19.10 -3.81 11.39
CA LEU A 38 19.37 -2.85 10.33
C LEU A 38 18.09 -2.15 9.86
N GLN A 39 16.97 -2.85 9.72
CA GLN A 39 15.68 -2.24 9.41
C GLN A 39 15.24 -1.27 10.51
N SER A 40 15.39 -1.63 11.79
CA SER A 40 15.07 -0.72 12.90
C SER A 40 15.92 0.56 12.84
N GLN A 41 17.21 0.43 12.50
CA GLN A 41 18.10 1.59 12.30
C GLN A 41 17.68 2.43 11.09
N GLN A 42 17.25 1.80 10.00
CA GLN A 42 16.70 2.49 8.83
C GLN A 42 15.43 3.29 9.17
N ASN A 43 14.47 2.66 9.86
CA ASN A 43 13.23 3.32 10.28
C ASN A 43 13.53 4.53 11.21
N LYS A 44 14.43 4.36 12.18
CA LYS A 44 14.86 5.45 13.07
C LYS A 44 15.52 6.59 12.29
N LEU A 45 16.33 6.28 11.27
CA LEU A 45 16.92 7.31 10.41
C LEU A 45 15.83 8.08 9.65
N TRP A 46 14.88 7.39 9.03
CA TRP A 46 13.77 8.04 8.31
C TRP A 46 12.91 8.91 9.21
N LEU A 47 12.59 8.44 10.43
CA LEU A 47 11.90 9.23 11.45
C LEU A 47 12.71 10.47 11.87
N SER A 48 14.01 10.32 12.12
CA SER A 48 14.88 11.45 12.51
C SER A 48 14.99 12.51 11.42
N LYS A 49 14.89 12.09 10.15
CA LYS A 49 14.82 12.97 8.98
C LYS A 49 13.42 13.50 8.70
N LYS A 50 12.43 13.22 9.57
CA LYS A 50 11.03 13.64 9.47
C LYS A 50 10.37 13.24 8.14
N LYS A 51 10.76 12.11 7.55
CA LYS A 51 10.12 11.61 6.32
C LYS A 51 8.69 11.18 6.61
N SER A 52 7.72 11.60 5.82
CA SER A 52 6.37 11.02 5.90
C SER A 52 6.36 9.60 5.30
N PRO A 53 5.33 8.77 5.58
CA PRO A 53 5.14 7.51 4.88
C PRO A 53 5.06 7.70 3.36
N ASN A 54 4.47 8.81 2.87
CA ASN A 54 4.45 9.15 1.45
C ASN A 54 5.86 9.39 0.88
N ASP A 55 6.74 10.07 1.62
CA ASP A 55 8.12 10.29 1.19
C ASP A 55 8.90 8.99 1.10
N VAL A 56 8.71 8.09 2.08
CA VAL A 56 9.36 6.77 2.06
C VAL A 56 8.78 5.89 0.95
N PHE A 57 7.47 5.97 0.66
CA PHE A 57 6.85 5.24 -0.44
C PHE A 57 7.47 5.60 -1.79
N LYS A 58 7.67 6.90 -2.04
CA LYS A 58 8.36 7.41 -3.24
C LYS A 58 9.84 7.05 -3.26
N LEU A 59 10.51 7.18 -2.12
CA LEU A 59 11.93 6.85 -1.99
C LEU A 59 12.20 5.38 -2.33
N LEU A 60 11.27 4.48 -1.97
CA LEU A 60 11.32 3.06 -2.30
C LEU A 60 10.81 2.75 -3.71
N LYS A 61 10.47 3.77 -4.51
CA LYS A 61 9.94 3.65 -5.88
C LYS A 61 8.68 2.79 -5.96
N LEU A 62 7.86 2.84 -4.92
CA LEU A 62 6.56 2.16 -4.88
C LEU A 62 5.47 3.04 -5.49
N ASN A 63 5.73 4.29 -5.82
CA ASN A 63 4.74 5.24 -6.35
C ASN A 63 4.47 5.08 -7.86
N ASP A 64 5.16 4.16 -8.53
CA ASP A 64 4.86 3.82 -9.93
C ASP A 64 3.79 2.73 -9.93
N PRO A 65 2.61 2.96 -10.55
CA PRO A 65 1.51 2.01 -10.51
C PRO A 65 1.86 0.76 -11.34
N ASP A 66 2.20 -0.31 -10.65
CA ASP A 66 2.39 -1.65 -11.21
C ASP A 66 1.67 -2.68 -10.33
N LEU A 67 1.14 -3.72 -10.96
CA LEU A 67 0.53 -4.88 -10.32
C LEU A 67 1.49 -5.59 -9.36
N THR A 68 2.80 -5.43 -9.58
CA THR A 68 3.84 -6.03 -8.72
C THR A 68 4.01 -5.32 -7.38
N VAL A 69 3.44 -4.12 -7.17
CA VAL A 69 3.63 -3.37 -5.91
C VAL A 69 3.19 -4.18 -4.68
N LEU A 70 2.13 -4.99 -4.81
CA LEU A 70 1.60 -5.81 -3.72
C LEU A 70 2.48 -7.03 -3.39
N THR A 71 3.42 -7.39 -4.27
CA THR A 71 4.42 -8.46 -4.04
C THR A 71 5.83 -7.92 -3.88
N ASP A 72 6.05 -6.62 -4.08
CA ASP A 72 7.35 -5.98 -3.98
C ASP A 72 7.90 -6.09 -2.55
N PRO A 73 9.08 -6.70 -2.34
CA PRO A 73 9.70 -6.78 -1.01
C PRO A 73 9.86 -5.42 -0.32
N LYS A 74 10.02 -4.33 -1.08
CA LYS A 74 10.11 -2.97 -0.52
C LYS A 74 8.82 -2.51 0.15
N LEU A 75 7.66 -3.08 -0.22
CA LEU A 75 6.40 -2.80 0.47
C LEU A 75 6.42 -3.29 1.94
N SER A 76 7.13 -4.39 2.23
CA SER A 76 7.33 -4.85 3.61
C SER A 76 8.20 -3.88 4.41
N ALA A 77 9.27 -3.35 3.81
CA ALA A 77 10.08 -2.31 4.43
C ALA A 77 9.27 -1.03 4.69
N TRP A 78 8.46 -0.61 3.73
CA TRP A 78 7.56 0.52 3.87
C TRP A 78 6.53 0.30 4.98
N THR A 79 5.92 -0.89 5.06
CA THR A 79 4.92 -1.21 6.08
C THR A 79 5.54 -1.26 7.48
N SER A 80 6.77 -1.77 7.60
CA SER A 80 7.55 -1.68 8.84
C SER A 80 7.73 -0.23 9.28
N TYR A 81 8.08 0.66 8.33
CA TYR A 81 8.19 2.08 8.61
C TYR A 81 6.86 2.74 8.98
N LEU A 82 5.78 2.43 8.25
CA LEU A 82 4.43 2.95 8.52
C LEU A 82 4.00 2.66 9.96
N ASN A 83 4.22 1.44 10.44
CA ASN A 83 3.86 1.05 11.80
C ASN A 83 4.61 1.87 12.84
N GLU A 84 5.91 2.09 12.66
CA GLU A 84 6.71 2.93 13.55
C GLU A 84 6.29 4.40 13.47
N PHE A 85 6.02 4.91 12.27
CA PHE A 85 5.55 6.27 12.05
C PHE A 85 4.21 6.53 12.75
N ASN A 86 3.21 5.69 12.55
CA ASN A 86 1.89 5.84 13.17
C ASN A 86 1.99 5.74 14.69
N ARG A 87 2.84 4.84 15.22
CA ARG A 87 3.04 4.67 16.67
C ARG A 87 3.62 5.92 17.35
N VAL A 88 4.51 6.65 16.69
CA VAL A 88 5.18 7.82 17.28
C VAL A 88 4.57 9.15 16.86
N ASN A 89 3.59 9.15 15.94
CA ASN A 89 2.88 10.34 15.48
C ASN A 89 1.35 10.16 15.59
N PRO A 90 0.80 10.02 16.82
CA PRO A 90 -0.65 9.91 16.99
C PRO A 90 -1.36 11.16 16.45
N GLY A 91 -2.50 10.96 15.79
CA GLY A 91 -3.27 12.00 15.09
C GLY A 91 -2.75 12.38 13.69
N LYS A 92 -1.67 11.75 13.21
CA LYS A 92 -1.12 11.93 11.85
C LYS A 92 -0.96 10.60 11.11
N GLU A 93 -1.67 9.58 11.57
CA GLU A 93 -1.59 8.24 11.03
C GLU A 93 -2.06 8.20 9.57
N THR A 94 -1.51 7.26 8.81
CA THR A 94 -2.01 6.92 7.48
C THR A 94 -2.09 5.41 7.32
N THR A 95 -2.63 4.96 6.18
CA THR A 95 -2.79 3.54 5.87
C THR A 95 -2.16 3.22 4.52
N LEU A 96 -1.96 1.93 4.25
CA LEU A 96 -1.57 1.46 2.93
C LEU A 96 -2.58 1.92 1.87
N LEU A 97 -3.88 1.74 2.12
CA LEU A 97 -4.93 2.16 1.19
C LEU A 97 -4.88 3.67 0.90
N ALA A 98 -4.75 4.51 1.92
CA ALA A 98 -4.68 5.96 1.75
C ALA A 98 -3.43 6.38 0.95
N THR A 99 -2.30 5.73 1.21
CA THR A 99 -1.05 5.96 0.48
C THR A 99 -1.18 5.53 -0.97
N LEU A 100 -1.67 4.32 -1.24
CA LEU A 100 -1.93 3.83 -2.60
C LEU A 100 -2.87 4.78 -3.36
N THR A 101 -3.96 5.21 -2.73
CA THR A 101 -4.93 6.13 -3.35
C THR A 101 -4.29 7.48 -3.69
N THR A 102 -3.40 7.97 -2.83
CA THR A 102 -2.67 9.22 -3.04
C THR A 102 -1.76 9.17 -4.27
N HIS A 103 -1.10 8.03 -4.52
CA HIS A 103 -0.16 7.91 -5.65
C HIS A 103 -0.78 7.34 -6.92
N TYR A 104 -1.85 6.53 -6.82
CA TYR A 104 -2.41 5.79 -7.96
C TYR A 104 -3.83 6.19 -8.36
N THR A 105 -4.47 7.13 -7.64
CA THR A 105 -5.90 7.48 -7.76
C THR A 105 -6.86 6.38 -7.30
N ASP A 106 -8.11 6.73 -7.02
CA ASP A 106 -9.14 5.75 -6.65
C ASP A 106 -9.38 4.69 -7.75
N LEU A 107 -9.43 5.11 -9.02
CA LEU A 107 -9.58 4.20 -10.16
C LEU A 107 -8.40 3.23 -10.25
N GLY A 108 -7.17 3.75 -10.22
CA GLY A 108 -5.97 2.92 -10.34
C GLY A 108 -5.83 1.92 -9.20
N VAL A 109 -6.15 2.32 -7.96
CA VAL A 109 -6.21 1.37 -6.83
C VAL A 109 -7.31 0.33 -7.05
N ALA A 110 -8.50 0.72 -7.50
CA ALA A 110 -9.59 -0.22 -7.71
C ALA A 110 -9.22 -1.30 -8.75
N GLN A 111 -8.61 -0.89 -9.86
CA GLN A 111 -8.09 -1.79 -10.90
C GLN A 111 -6.96 -2.68 -10.39
N LEU A 112 -5.98 -2.11 -9.68
CA LEU A 112 -4.87 -2.85 -9.07
C LEU A 112 -5.37 -3.98 -8.17
N LEU A 113 -6.31 -3.66 -7.27
CA LEU A 113 -6.86 -4.63 -6.33
C LEU A 113 -7.74 -5.67 -7.05
N GLN A 114 -8.52 -5.26 -8.04
CA GLN A 114 -9.31 -6.17 -8.85
C GLN A 114 -8.45 -7.23 -9.56
N GLN A 115 -7.34 -6.80 -10.14
CA GLN A 115 -6.37 -7.68 -10.80
C GLN A 115 -5.62 -8.53 -9.78
N GLY A 116 -5.21 -7.94 -8.66
CA GLY A 116 -4.53 -8.64 -7.56
C GLY A 116 -5.36 -9.78 -6.96
N LYS A 117 -6.69 -9.73 -7.04
CA LYS A 117 -7.58 -10.86 -6.64
C LYS A 117 -7.42 -12.11 -7.50
N GLN A 118 -6.90 -11.97 -8.73
CA GLN A 118 -6.74 -13.09 -9.67
C GLN A 118 -5.44 -13.88 -9.44
N LEU A 119 -4.45 -13.29 -8.76
CA LEU A 119 -3.17 -13.93 -8.49
C LEU A 119 -3.18 -14.56 -7.09
N ALA A 120 -2.78 -15.83 -6.98
CA ALA A 120 -2.80 -16.58 -5.72
C ALA A 120 -2.05 -15.85 -4.58
N GLN A 121 -0.91 -15.25 -4.90
CA GLN A 121 -0.03 -14.57 -3.93
C GLN A 121 -0.65 -13.28 -3.35
N THR A 122 -1.37 -12.50 -4.17
CA THR A 122 -1.94 -11.21 -3.74
C THR A 122 -3.43 -11.26 -3.43
N LYS A 123 -4.09 -12.41 -3.66
CA LYS A 123 -5.54 -12.54 -3.56
C LYS A 123 -6.09 -12.11 -2.19
N LYS A 124 -5.44 -12.51 -1.10
CA LYS A 124 -5.89 -12.20 0.25
C LYS A 124 -5.81 -10.70 0.52
N ILE A 125 -4.62 -10.11 0.38
CA ILE A 125 -4.42 -8.68 0.65
C ILE A 125 -5.24 -7.80 -0.29
N SER A 126 -5.43 -8.21 -1.54
CA SER A 126 -6.23 -7.46 -2.51
C SER A 126 -7.71 -7.42 -2.11
N LYS A 127 -8.26 -8.54 -1.63
CA LYS A 127 -9.63 -8.58 -1.10
C LYS A 127 -9.79 -7.68 0.12
N GLU A 128 -8.86 -7.76 1.07
CA GLU A 128 -8.91 -6.97 2.30
C GLU A 128 -8.84 -5.46 2.00
N LEU A 129 -7.90 -5.05 1.14
CA LEU A 129 -7.77 -3.66 0.72
C LEU A 129 -8.98 -3.18 -0.11
N GLN A 130 -9.59 -4.04 -0.93
CA GLN A 130 -10.74 -3.65 -1.74
C GLN A 130 -12.00 -3.50 -0.88
N THR A 131 -12.19 -4.36 0.12
CA THR A 131 -13.24 -4.14 1.14
C THR A 131 -13.02 -2.83 1.88
N ALA A 132 -11.77 -2.50 2.26
CA ALA A 132 -11.47 -1.22 2.89
C ALA A 132 -11.69 -0.02 1.94
N GLN A 133 -11.41 -0.18 0.64
CA GLN A 133 -11.73 0.80 -0.39
C GLN A 133 -13.23 1.05 -0.49
N PHE A 134 -14.05 0.00 -0.53
CA PHE A 134 -15.50 0.11 -0.57
C PHE A 134 -16.08 0.73 0.70
N ALA A 135 -15.57 0.34 1.88
CA ALA A 135 -15.95 0.95 3.14
C ALA A 135 -15.65 2.46 3.14
N ARG A 136 -14.46 2.86 2.70
CA ARG A 136 -14.10 4.27 2.56
C ARG A 136 -15.06 5.00 1.62
N TRP A 137 -15.31 4.48 0.41
CA TRP A 137 -16.24 5.10 -0.54
C TRP A 137 -17.65 5.24 0.05
N PHE A 138 -18.13 4.24 0.77
CA PHE A 138 -19.42 4.27 1.45
C PHE A 138 -19.48 5.37 2.53
N TYR A 139 -18.49 5.43 3.42
CA TYR A 139 -18.45 6.45 4.48
C TYR A 139 -18.19 7.87 3.96
N ASP A 140 -17.53 7.99 2.79
CA ASP A 140 -17.40 9.24 2.05
C ASP A 140 -18.71 9.65 1.34
N GLY A 141 -19.78 8.84 1.46
CA GLY A 141 -21.11 9.13 0.90
C GLY A 141 -21.22 8.89 -0.61
N LYS A 142 -20.28 8.16 -1.22
CA LYS A 142 -20.36 7.86 -2.66
C LYS A 142 -21.54 6.96 -2.94
N THR A 143 -22.36 7.34 -3.92
CA THR A 143 -23.44 6.52 -4.44
C THR A 143 -22.94 5.54 -5.49
N GLN A 144 -23.84 4.67 -5.97
CA GLN A 144 -23.54 3.78 -7.10
C GLN A 144 -23.18 4.58 -8.36
N ASP A 145 -23.85 5.71 -8.59
CA ASP A 145 -23.58 6.60 -9.73
C ASP A 145 -22.24 7.32 -9.59
N ASP A 146 -21.86 7.71 -8.36
CA ASP A 146 -20.55 8.30 -8.09
C ASP A 146 -19.43 7.29 -8.38
N VAL A 147 -19.59 6.03 -7.96
CA VAL A 147 -18.62 4.98 -8.24
C VAL A 147 -18.61 4.62 -9.73
N PHE A 148 -19.77 4.61 -10.41
CA PHE A 148 -19.83 4.44 -11.86
C PHE A 148 -18.99 5.49 -12.59
N ASN A 149 -19.13 6.76 -12.21
CA ASN A 149 -18.36 7.87 -12.77
C ASN A 149 -16.88 7.82 -12.38
N LEU A 150 -16.56 7.46 -11.13
CA LEU A 150 -15.19 7.29 -10.64
C LEU A 150 -14.45 6.21 -11.44
N LEU A 151 -15.15 5.14 -11.80
CA LEU A 151 -14.62 4.06 -12.61
C LEU A 151 -14.54 4.41 -14.12
N LEU A 152 -14.93 5.63 -14.50
CA LEU A 152 -14.96 6.11 -15.89
C LEU A 152 -15.78 5.21 -16.84
N LEU A 153 -16.79 4.52 -16.30
CA LEU A 153 -17.65 3.64 -17.08
C LEU A 153 -18.54 4.45 -18.02
N LYS A 154 -18.82 3.90 -19.21
CA LYS A 154 -19.66 4.57 -20.22
C LYS A 154 -21.05 3.95 -20.28
N GLN A 155 -22.11 4.77 -20.22
CA GLN A 155 -23.50 4.28 -20.14
C GLN A 155 -23.87 3.25 -21.22
N ASN A 156 -23.37 3.40 -22.45
CA ASN A 156 -23.73 2.54 -23.58
C ASN A 156 -22.87 1.27 -23.67
N THR A 157 -21.70 1.21 -23.03
CA THR A 157 -20.72 0.13 -23.22
C THR A 157 -20.18 -0.47 -21.92
N TRP A 158 -20.57 0.03 -20.74
CA TRP A 158 -20.03 -0.44 -19.46
C TRP A 158 -20.26 -1.94 -19.21
N ARG A 159 -21.28 -2.55 -19.82
CA ARG A 159 -21.57 -3.98 -19.66
C ARG A 159 -20.48 -4.89 -20.20
N THR A 160 -19.62 -4.41 -21.09
CA THR A 160 -18.46 -5.16 -21.61
C THR A 160 -17.14 -4.71 -21.00
N ASP A 161 -17.16 -3.65 -20.19
CA ASP A 161 -15.98 -3.12 -19.54
C ASP A 161 -15.49 -4.07 -18.44
N PRO A 162 -14.18 -4.37 -18.35
CA PRO A 162 -13.65 -5.20 -17.27
C PRO A 162 -13.91 -4.62 -15.87
N ASP A 163 -13.96 -3.29 -15.72
CA ASP A 163 -14.09 -2.62 -14.42
C ASP A 163 -15.54 -2.65 -13.89
N LYS A 164 -16.51 -3.09 -14.70
CA LYS A 164 -17.90 -3.28 -14.25
C LYS A 164 -18.01 -4.19 -13.03
N ILE A 165 -17.07 -5.13 -12.87
CA ILE A 165 -17.07 -6.05 -11.73
C ILE A 165 -16.83 -5.30 -10.42
N ILE A 166 -16.03 -4.23 -10.44
CA ILE A 166 -15.75 -3.40 -9.27
C ILE A 166 -17.05 -2.69 -8.85
N LEU A 167 -17.78 -2.12 -9.82
CA LEU A 167 -19.09 -1.51 -9.56
C LEU A 167 -20.09 -2.52 -9.00
N GLN A 168 -20.16 -3.73 -9.57
CA GLN A 168 -21.07 -4.78 -9.11
C GLN A 168 -20.78 -5.21 -7.67
N GLU A 169 -19.51 -5.40 -7.33
CA GLU A 169 -19.09 -5.74 -5.97
C GLU A 169 -19.35 -4.59 -4.99
N TYR A 170 -19.08 -3.34 -5.39
CA TYR A 170 -19.41 -2.17 -4.58
C TYR A 170 -20.91 -2.06 -4.33
N ASN A 171 -21.75 -2.24 -5.35
CA ASN A 171 -23.21 -2.18 -5.21
C ASN A 171 -23.74 -3.26 -4.26
N LYS A 172 -23.12 -4.44 -4.26
CA LYS A 172 -23.44 -5.50 -3.30
C LYS A 172 -23.05 -5.06 -1.87
N PHE A 173 -21.81 -4.62 -1.68
CA PHE A 173 -21.32 -4.11 -0.39
C PHE A 173 -22.20 -2.97 0.15
N TYR A 174 -22.56 -2.01 -0.70
CA TYR A 174 -23.40 -0.86 -0.37
C TYR A 174 -24.76 -1.31 0.18
N LYS A 175 -25.41 -2.27 -0.50
CA LYS A 175 -26.71 -2.82 -0.05
C LYS A 175 -26.60 -3.49 1.31
N GLU A 176 -25.56 -4.31 1.51
CA GLU A 176 -25.32 -5.00 2.78
C GLU A 176 -25.13 -3.99 3.93
N MET A 177 -24.33 -2.94 3.71
CA MET A 177 -24.12 -1.86 4.70
C MET A 177 -25.39 -1.10 5.02
N MET A 178 -26.22 -0.77 4.02
CA MET A 178 -27.50 -0.09 4.22
C MET A 178 -28.54 -0.92 4.97
N THR A 179 -28.45 -2.26 4.93
CA THR A 179 -29.39 -3.15 5.62
C THR A 179 -28.97 -3.53 7.04
N THR A 180 -27.75 -3.16 7.46
CA THR A 180 -27.19 -3.51 8.78
C THR A 180 -27.46 -2.42 9.84
N HIS A 181 -28.23 -1.39 9.50
CA HIS A 181 -28.71 -0.31 10.37
C HIS A 181 -30.23 -0.17 10.23
#